data_AF-X0W7H9-F1
#
_entry.id   AF-X0W7H9-F1
#
_cell.length_a   1.000
_cell.length_b   1.000
_cell.length_c   1.000
_cell.angle_alpha   90.00
_cell.angle_beta   90.00
_cell.angle_gamma   90.00
#
_symmetry.space_group_name_H-M   'P 1'
#
loop_
_entity.id
_entity.type
_entity.pdbx_description
1 polymer ?
#
loop_
_entity_poly.entity_id
_entity_poly.type
_entity_poly.pdbx_seq_one_letter_code
_entity_poly.pdbx_strand_id
1 'polypeptide(L)'
;MYVYIISCLLCIVLICILLSNNKSNFENKKIPKVIYMCHKTLNHFDPKRIKKWKKLNPEYEIKLYDNKMSYDFILNNFDKKYADLFNRIPWGPIKADLWRCLIMYKNGGVYADADIIPLKPIRTFLEDDTDVCTCKGASYLGCMFTGPKCGLPNPHFIATIPNTDIFLKTAEIMYERSLKKMSYWNVSIVYSINQTLPQIKQKGNHIIN
;
A
#
# COMPACT_ATOMS: atom_id res chain seq x y z
N MET A 1 24.94 -32.82 -39.71
CA MET A 1 23.82 -33.32 -38.90
C MET A 1 24.04 -33.12 -37.40
N TYR A 2 25.17 -33.57 -36.81
CA TYR A 2 25.47 -33.43 -35.37
C TYR A 2 25.50 -31.99 -34.83
N VAL A 3 26.02 -31.03 -35.59
CA VAL A 3 26.12 -29.61 -35.14
C VAL A 3 24.73 -28.99 -34.92
N TYR A 4 23.76 -29.30 -35.79
CA TYR A 4 22.38 -28.81 -35.65
C TYR A 4 21.65 -29.44 -34.45
N ILE A 5 21.94 -30.72 -34.15
CA ILE A 5 21.38 -31.41 -32.99
C ILE A 5 21.91 -30.79 -31.68
N ILE A 6 23.21 -30.52 -31.60
CA ILE A 6 23.83 -29.87 -30.43
C ILE A 6 23.31 -28.44 -30.26
N SER A 7 23.17 -27.68 -31.35
CA SER A 7 22.61 -26.33 -31.32
C SER A 7 21.15 -26.31 -30.83
N CYS A 8 20.31 -27.25 -31.28
CA CYS A 8 18.92 -27.35 -30.80
C CYS A 8 18.85 -27.72 -29.32
N LEU A 9 19.70 -28.64 -28.84
CA LEU A 9 19.77 -29.02 -27.43
C LEU A 9 20.17 -27.84 -26.54
N LEU A 10 21.15 -27.04 -26.96
CA LEU A 10 21.57 -25.83 -26.24
C LEU A 10 20.45 -24.78 -26.18
N CYS A 11 19.73 -24.56 -27.28
CA CYS A 11 18.58 -23.64 -27.30
C CYS A 11 17.45 -24.12 -26.39
N ILE A 12 17.13 -25.41 -26.39
CA ILE A 12 16.11 -25.99 -25.50
C ILE A 12 16.53 -25.84 -24.05
N VAL A 13 17.80 -26.11 -23.70
CA VAL A 13 18.33 -25.91 -22.34
C VAL A 13 18.27 -24.44 -21.95
N LEU A 14 18.64 -23.50 -22.84
CA LEU A 14 18.51 -22.06 -22.57
C LEU A 14 17.05 -21.65 -22.35
N ILE A 15 16.13 -22.13 -23.18
CA ILE A 15 14.69 -21.88 -23.04
C ILE A 15 14.18 -22.49 -21.74
N CYS A 16 14.59 -23.70 -21.36
CA CYS A 16 14.23 -24.31 -20.09
C CYS A 16 14.81 -23.55 -18.89
N ILE A 17 16.02 -23.01 -18.97
CA ILE A 17 16.61 -22.15 -17.92
C ILE A 17 15.84 -20.82 -17.84
N LEU A 18 15.50 -20.22 -18.97
CA LEU A 18 14.70 -18.98 -19.03
C LEU A 18 13.28 -19.22 -18.49
N LEU A 19 12.63 -20.33 -18.84
CA LEU A 19 11.31 -20.74 -18.35
C LEU A 19 11.37 -21.16 -16.87
N SER A 20 12.46 -21.76 -16.41
CA SER A 20 12.68 -22.09 -14.98
C SER A 20 12.93 -20.83 -14.15
N ASN A 21 13.60 -19.82 -14.70
CA ASN A 21 13.72 -18.50 -14.09
C ASN A 21 12.40 -17.70 -14.16
N ASN A 22 11.49 -18.09 -15.07
CA ASN A 22 10.12 -17.58 -15.18
C ASN A 22 9.09 -18.42 -14.43
N LYS A 23 9.49 -19.48 -13.72
CA LYS A 23 8.72 -19.88 -12.54
C LYS A 23 8.88 -18.70 -11.60
N SER A 24 7.90 -17.79 -11.66
CA SER A 24 7.59 -16.89 -10.57
C SER A 24 7.84 -17.69 -9.30
N ASN A 25 8.81 -17.25 -8.50
CA ASN A 25 8.83 -17.66 -7.10
C ASN A 25 7.38 -17.49 -6.67
N PHE A 26 6.68 -18.60 -6.40
CA PHE A 26 5.47 -18.53 -5.60
C PHE A 26 5.99 -18.14 -4.22
N GLU A 27 6.39 -16.87 -4.11
CA GLU A 27 6.57 -16.18 -2.85
C GLU A 27 5.31 -16.53 -2.09
N ASN A 28 5.50 -17.07 -0.90
CA ASN A 28 4.42 -17.17 0.07
C ASN A 28 3.78 -15.77 0.11
N LYS A 29 2.63 -15.60 -0.56
CA LYS A 29 1.85 -14.36 -0.64
C LYS A 29 1.22 -14.11 0.73
N LYS A 30 2.05 -13.97 1.74
CA LYS A 30 1.64 -13.73 3.12
C LYS A 30 1.93 -12.29 3.42
N ILE A 31 0.93 -11.61 3.94
CA ILE A 31 1.06 -10.24 4.42
C ILE A 31 2.16 -10.22 5.51
N PRO A 32 3.24 -9.45 5.30
CA PRO A 32 4.32 -9.33 6.29
C PRO A 32 3.81 -8.93 7.67
N LYS A 33 4.36 -9.52 8.73
CA LYS A 33 3.96 -9.24 10.12
C LYS A 33 4.65 -8.00 10.67
N VAL A 34 4.44 -6.87 10.00
CA VAL A 34 4.93 -5.54 10.42
C VAL A 34 3.79 -4.54 10.35
N ILE A 35 3.61 -3.76 11.41
CA ILE A 35 2.67 -2.64 11.49
C ILE A 35 3.45 -1.34 11.37
N TYR A 36 3.15 -0.58 10.33
CA TYR A 36 3.69 0.73 10.04
C TYR A 36 2.70 1.81 10.49
N MET A 37 3.21 2.83 11.17
CA MET A 37 2.46 4.04 11.50
C MET A 37 3.35 5.25 11.28
N CYS A 38 2.76 6.38 10.88
CA CYS A 38 3.49 7.63 10.77
C CYS A 38 2.81 8.77 11.52
N HIS A 39 3.61 9.72 11.97
CA HIS A 39 3.15 11.00 12.50
C HIS A 39 4.13 12.11 12.10
N LYS A 40 3.80 13.38 12.34
CA LYS A 40 4.72 14.52 12.09
C LYS A 40 6.09 14.33 12.78
N THR A 41 6.07 13.84 14.02
CA THR A 41 7.23 13.62 14.90
C THR A 41 6.97 12.40 15.78
N LEU A 42 8.01 11.66 16.16
CA LEU A 42 7.86 10.44 16.97
C LEU A 42 7.21 10.70 18.35
N ASN A 43 7.42 11.87 18.94
CA ASN A 43 6.86 12.20 20.27
C ASN A 43 5.33 12.38 20.28
N HIS A 44 4.67 12.43 19.12
CA HIS A 44 3.22 12.56 19.04
C HIS A 44 2.49 11.21 19.08
N PHE A 45 3.20 10.09 19.01
CA PHE A 45 2.58 8.79 19.21
C PHE A 45 2.16 8.63 20.67
N ASP A 46 0.90 8.29 20.92
CA ASP A 46 0.42 7.93 22.25
C ASP A 46 0.98 6.55 22.65
N PRO A 47 1.86 6.46 23.67
CA PRO A 47 2.46 5.19 24.08
C PRO A 47 1.41 4.15 24.50
N LYS A 48 0.25 4.57 25.03
CA LYS A 48 -0.84 3.67 25.41
C LYS A 48 -1.43 2.98 24.18
N ARG A 49 -1.60 3.70 23.07
CA ARG A 49 -2.08 3.14 21.80
C ARG A 49 -1.09 2.15 21.21
N ILE A 50 0.20 2.53 21.15
CA ILE A 50 1.26 1.63 20.67
C ILE A 50 1.34 0.35 21.50
N LYS A 51 1.30 0.48 22.84
CA LYS A 51 1.28 -0.67 23.75
C LYS A 51 0.05 -1.56 23.52
N LYS A 52 -1.13 -0.98 23.24
CA LYS A 52 -2.34 -1.75 22.94
C LYS A 52 -2.22 -2.53 21.62
N TRP A 53 -1.70 -1.90 20.57
CA TRP A 53 -1.38 -2.58 19.30
C TRP A 53 -0.44 -3.75 19.51
N LYS A 54 0.66 -3.56 20.26
CA LYS A 54 1.63 -4.62 20.54
C LYS A 54 1.04 -5.75 21.40
N LYS A 55 0.22 -5.42 22.39
CA LYS A 55 -0.45 -6.41 23.26
C LYS A 55 -1.42 -7.30 22.47
N LEU A 56 -2.19 -6.73 21.55
CA LEU A 56 -3.15 -7.50 20.75
C LEU A 56 -2.48 -8.31 19.63
N ASN A 57 -1.37 -7.80 19.10
CA ASN A 57 -0.66 -8.36 17.95
C ASN A 57 0.82 -8.62 18.29
N PRO A 58 1.12 -9.49 19.28
CA PRO A 58 2.50 -9.76 19.70
C PRO A 58 3.38 -10.29 18.55
N GLU A 59 2.78 -10.97 17.58
CA GLU A 59 3.40 -11.53 16.38
C GLU A 59 3.83 -10.47 15.36
N TYR A 60 3.38 -9.22 15.49
CA TYR A 60 3.77 -8.12 14.62
C TYR A 60 4.91 -7.28 15.22
N GLU A 61 5.89 -6.92 14.38
CA GLU A 61 6.80 -5.80 14.67
C GLU A 61 6.05 -4.47 14.47
N ILE A 62 6.32 -3.45 15.29
CA ILE A 62 5.75 -2.11 15.09
C ILE A 62 6.87 -1.16 14.70
N LYS A 63 6.73 -0.51 13.53
CA LYS A 63 7.65 0.52 13.03
C LYS A 63 6.96 1.87 12.96
N LEU A 64 7.50 2.83 13.70
CA LEU A 64 7.01 4.20 13.76
C LEU A 64 7.88 5.10 12.89
N TYR A 65 7.25 5.99 12.13
CA TYR A 65 7.93 6.94 11.26
C TYR A 65 7.52 8.36 11.60
N ASP A 66 8.50 9.26 11.62
CA ASP A 66 8.23 10.69 11.55
C ASP A 66 8.32 11.21 10.09
N ASN A 67 8.06 12.49 9.87
CA ASN A 67 8.15 13.08 8.54
C ASN A 67 9.54 12.97 7.90
N LYS A 68 10.62 13.02 8.69
CA LYS A 68 11.99 12.92 8.17
C LYS A 68 12.24 11.49 7.70
N MET A 69 11.94 10.51 8.54
CA MET A 69 12.05 9.09 8.21
C MET A 69 11.18 8.73 7.00
N SER A 70 9.97 9.29 6.91
CA SER A 70 9.08 9.10 5.77
C SER A 70 9.65 9.66 4.48
N TYR A 71 10.22 10.87 4.52
CA TYR A 71 10.89 11.49 3.36
C TYR A 71 12.11 10.66 2.92
N ASP A 72 12.98 10.31 3.86
CA ASP A 72 14.20 9.53 3.60
C ASP A 72 13.84 8.15 3.00
N PHE A 73 12.80 7.50 3.52
CA PHE A 73 12.29 6.25 2.98
C PHE A 73 11.85 6.41 1.51
N ILE A 74 11.09 7.45 1.20
CA ILE A 74 10.61 7.70 -0.17
C ILE A 74 11.78 7.96 -1.10
N LEU A 75 12.71 8.85 -0.72
CA LEU A 75 13.87 9.23 -1.51
C LEU A 75 14.77 8.04 -1.85
N ASN A 76 14.93 7.10 -0.93
CA ASN A 76 15.81 5.95 -1.10
C ASN A 76 15.17 4.78 -1.88
N ASN A 77 13.84 4.77 -2.06
CA ASN A 77 13.13 3.60 -2.62
C ASN A 77 12.33 3.91 -3.89
N PHE A 78 12.11 5.18 -4.22
CA PHE A 78 11.24 5.61 -5.31
C PHE A 78 11.84 6.80 -6.08
N ASP A 79 11.27 7.11 -7.23
CA ASP A 79 11.63 8.32 -7.97
C ASP A 79 11.55 9.58 -7.09
N LYS A 80 12.56 10.44 -7.23
CA LYS A 80 12.68 11.70 -6.49
C LYS A 80 11.41 12.56 -6.54
N LYS A 81 10.63 12.46 -7.62
CA LYS A 81 9.34 13.14 -7.79
C LYS A 81 8.37 12.93 -6.61
N TYR A 82 8.39 11.75 -5.99
CA TYR A 82 7.54 11.44 -4.84
C TYR A 82 8.06 12.09 -3.55
N ALA A 83 9.38 12.13 -3.35
CA ALA A 83 9.99 12.82 -2.22
C ALA A 83 9.76 14.34 -2.33
N ASP A 84 9.88 14.90 -3.54
CA ASP A 84 9.59 16.30 -3.83
C ASP A 84 8.10 16.62 -3.61
N LEU A 85 7.20 15.74 -4.06
CA LEU A 85 5.78 15.85 -3.75
C LEU A 85 5.53 15.82 -2.24
N PHE A 86 6.13 14.86 -1.52
CA PHE A 86 5.98 14.74 -0.08
C PHE A 86 6.30 16.07 0.61
N ASN A 87 7.40 16.74 0.23
CA ASN A 87 7.75 18.05 0.78
C ASN A 87 6.77 19.16 0.40
N ARG A 88 6.29 19.21 -0.85
CA ARG A 88 5.33 20.22 -1.33
C ARG A 88 3.94 20.11 -0.70
N ILE A 89 3.52 18.92 -0.25
CA ILE A 89 2.23 18.73 0.41
C ILE A 89 2.19 19.53 1.73
N PRO A 90 1.26 20.48 1.94
CA PRO A 90 1.19 21.27 3.15
C PRO A 90 0.42 20.58 4.29
N TRP A 91 -0.41 19.58 3.99
CA TRP A 91 -1.28 18.91 4.96
C TRP A 91 -0.67 17.62 5.48
N GLY A 92 -0.47 17.52 6.80
CA GLY A 92 0.05 16.32 7.47
C GLY A 92 -0.69 15.02 7.09
N PRO A 93 -2.03 14.99 7.10
CA PRO A 93 -2.78 13.80 6.68
C PRO A 93 -2.50 13.39 5.22
N ILE A 94 -2.35 14.35 4.31
CA ILE A 94 -2.04 14.06 2.89
C ILE A 94 -0.59 13.59 2.71
N LYS A 95 0.35 14.04 3.56
CA LYS A 95 1.71 13.46 3.60
C LYS A 95 1.63 11.98 3.99
N ALA A 96 0.83 11.65 5.02
CA ALA A 96 0.59 10.27 5.45
C ALA A 96 -0.12 9.43 4.37
N ASP A 97 -1.05 10.02 3.61
CA ASP A 97 -1.69 9.39 2.45
C ASP A 97 -0.67 8.97 1.39
N LEU A 98 0.26 9.85 1.03
CA LEU A 98 1.28 9.52 0.02
C LEU A 98 2.24 8.44 0.56
N TRP A 99 2.71 8.64 1.79
CA TRP A 99 3.66 7.73 2.40
C TRP A 99 3.07 6.33 2.60
N ARG A 100 1.82 6.21 3.07
CA ARG A 100 1.17 4.90 3.26
C ARG A 100 1.04 4.13 1.95
N CYS A 101 0.72 4.79 0.85
CA CYS A 101 0.71 4.15 -0.47
C CYS A 101 2.10 3.56 -0.80
N LEU A 102 3.14 4.38 -0.68
CA LEU A 102 4.49 3.99 -1.09
C LEU A 102 5.06 2.87 -0.21
N ILE A 103 4.93 2.97 1.12
CA ILE A 103 5.43 1.92 2.00
C ILE A 103 4.65 0.61 1.87
N MET A 104 3.33 0.67 1.67
CA MET A 104 2.50 -0.53 1.44
C MET A 104 2.81 -1.18 0.09
N TYR A 105 3.10 -0.41 -0.95
CA TYR A 105 3.61 -0.97 -2.20
C TYR A 105 4.96 -1.65 -2.01
N LYS A 106 5.95 -0.98 -1.40
CA LYS A 106 7.31 -1.52 -1.30
C LYS A 106 7.43 -2.71 -0.37
N ASN A 107 6.84 -2.60 0.82
CA ASN A 107 7.10 -3.54 1.92
C ASN A 107 5.89 -4.43 2.23
N GLY A 108 4.70 -4.11 1.73
CA GLY A 108 3.46 -4.70 2.24
C GLY A 108 3.32 -4.53 3.75
N GLY A 109 2.66 -5.49 4.38
CA GLY A 109 2.43 -5.56 5.81
C GLY A 109 1.13 -4.87 6.17
N VAL A 110 1.13 -4.18 7.31
CA VAL A 110 -0.05 -3.47 7.83
C VAL A 110 0.28 -2.01 8.02
N TYR A 111 -0.57 -1.12 7.53
CA TYR A 111 -0.59 0.29 7.91
C TYR A 111 -1.80 0.56 8.80
N ALA A 112 -1.60 1.38 9.84
CA ALA A 112 -2.70 1.95 10.61
C ALA A 112 -2.43 3.43 10.91
N ASP A 113 -3.47 4.26 10.83
CA ASP A 113 -3.37 5.66 11.29
C ASP A 113 -3.00 5.69 12.79
N ALA A 114 -2.14 6.64 13.16
CA ALA A 114 -1.55 6.73 14.50
C ALA A 114 -2.57 6.96 15.63
N ASP A 115 -3.79 7.39 15.27
CA ASP A 115 -4.90 7.62 16.17
C ASP A 115 -5.91 6.46 16.25
N ILE A 116 -5.70 5.40 15.48
CA ILE A 116 -6.55 4.19 15.53
C ILE A 116 -6.24 3.37 16.78
N ILE A 117 -7.30 3.03 17.50
CA ILE A 117 -7.27 2.17 18.68
C ILE A 117 -7.72 0.76 18.25
N PRO A 118 -6.86 -0.26 18.37
CA PRO A 118 -7.24 -1.63 18.00
C PRO A 118 -8.19 -2.19 19.06
N LEU A 119 -9.27 -2.83 18.61
CA LEU A 119 -10.27 -3.47 19.48
C LEU A 119 -10.11 -4.99 19.51
N LYS A 120 -9.68 -5.59 18.40
CA LYS A 120 -9.41 -7.01 18.28
C LYS A 120 -8.05 -7.24 17.60
N PRO A 121 -7.41 -8.40 17.81
CA PRO A 121 -6.22 -8.78 17.05
C PRO A 121 -6.48 -8.88 15.55
N ILE A 122 -5.47 -8.59 14.72
CA ILE A 122 -5.57 -8.63 13.25
C ILE A 122 -5.96 -10.03 12.76
N ARG A 123 -5.39 -11.09 13.36
CA ARG A 123 -5.72 -12.50 13.07
C ARG A 123 -7.19 -12.89 13.27
N THR A 124 -8.01 -12.03 13.89
CA THR A 124 -9.46 -12.31 14.04
C THR A 124 -10.29 -11.92 12.82
N PHE A 125 -9.73 -11.17 11.87
CA PHE A 125 -10.45 -10.68 10.69
C PHE A 125 -9.62 -10.70 9.39
N LEU A 126 -8.30 -10.88 9.46
CA LEU A 126 -7.44 -10.98 8.29
C LEU A 126 -7.19 -12.45 7.96
N GLU A 127 -7.58 -12.87 6.76
CA GLU A 127 -7.43 -14.23 6.25
C GLU A 127 -6.05 -14.45 5.62
N ASP A 128 -5.56 -15.69 5.61
CA ASP A 128 -4.19 -16.01 5.18
C ASP A 128 -3.96 -15.85 3.66
N ASP A 129 -5.02 -15.94 2.86
CA ASP A 129 -5.03 -15.77 1.40
C ASP A 129 -5.39 -14.34 0.96
N THR A 130 -5.47 -13.40 1.91
CA THR A 130 -5.74 -11.99 1.62
C THR A 130 -4.55 -11.34 0.91
N ASP A 131 -4.76 -10.90 -0.34
CA ASP A 131 -3.79 -10.05 -1.05
C ASP A 131 -3.85 -8.58 -0.56
N VAL A 132 -5.07 -8.05 -0.33
CA VAL A 132 -5.33 -6.68 0.12
C VAL A 132 -6.59 -6.61 0.99
N CYS A 133 -6.50 -5.94 2.14
CA CYS A 133 -7.63 -5.59 2.99
C CYS A 133 -7.56 -4.10 3.39
N THR A 134 -8.67 -3.39 3.33
CA THR A 134 -8.78 -1.99 3.79
C THR A 134 -10.21 -1.66 4.22
N CYS A 135 -10.40 -0.53 4.88
CA CYS A 135 -11.69 -0.12 5.41
C CYS A 135 -12.55 0.58 4.35
N LYS A 136 -13.85 0.26 4.37
CA LYS A 136 -14.88 1.04 3.67
C LYS A 136 -15.26 2.25 4.54
N GLY A 137 -15.36 3.43 3.94
CA GLY A 137 -15.86 4.63 4.64
C GLY A 137 -17.30 4.46 5.13
N ALA A 138 -17.62 5.10 6.26
CA ALA A 138 -18.91 4.96 6.94
C ALA A 138 -20.13 5.40 6.09
N SER A 139 -21.28 4.85 6.50
CA SER A 139 -22.59 4.71 5.85
C SER A 139 -23.38 5.99 5.56
N TYR A 140 -24.50 5.80 4.82
CA TYR A 140 -25.56 6.72 4.36
C TYR A 140 -25.69 8.10 5.05
N LEU A 141 -25.63 8.17 6.39
CA LEU A 141 -25.78 9.43 7.13
C LEU A 141 -24.58 10.38 6.94
N GLY A 142 -23.37 9.87 6.76
CA GLY A 142 -22.19 10.67 6.39
C GLY A 142 -22.28 11.27 4.99
N CYS A 143 -23.13 10.70 4.12
CA CYS A 143 -23.29 11.11 2.72
C CYS A 143 -24.31 12.23 2.54
N MET A 144 -25.25 12.39 3.48
CA MET A 144 -26.15 13.56 3.51
C MET A 144 -25.38 14.89 3.60
N PHE A 145 -24.19 14.89 4.21
CA PHE A 145 -23.37 16.10 4.37
C PHE A 145 -22.17 16.19 3.42
N THR A 146 -21.79 15.09 2.74
CA THR A 146 -20.53 15.01 1.95
C THR A 146 -20.70 14.71 0.46
N GLY A 147 -21.93 14.50 -0.01
CA GLY A 147 -22.23 14.15 -1.41
C GLY A 147 -22.01 12.65 -1.71
N PRO A 148 -21.85 12.24 -2.98
CA PRO A 148 -21.95 10.84 -3.46
C PRO A 148 -20.78 9.91 -3.03
N LYS A 149 -20.17 10.15 -1.88
CA LYS A 149 -18.92 9.52 -1.39
C LYS A 149 -19.16 8.31 -0.48
N CYS A 150 -20.38 7.79 -0.46
CA CYS A 150 -20.79 6.62 0.31
C CYS A 150 -20.09 5.35 -0.19
N GLY A 151 -19.46 4.62 0.74
CA GLY A 151 -18.93 3.29 0.46
C GLY A 151 -17.60 3.26 -0.29
N LEU A 152 -16.93 4.40 -0.44
CA LEU A 152 -15.56 4.47 -0.96
C LEU A 152 -14.55 3.92 0.06
N PRO A 153 -13.42 3.34 -0.36
CA PRO A 153 -12.36 2.97 0.57
C PRO A 153 -11.86 4.22 1.31
N ASN A 154 -11.73 4.10 2.63
CA ASN A 154 -11.07 5.08 3.49
C ASN A 154 -9.92 4.37 4.21
N PRO A 155 -8.71 4.36 3.63
CA PRO A 155 -7.64 3.47 4.01
C PRO A 155 -6.86 3.93 5.25
N HIS A 156 -7.56 4.19 6.36
CA HIS A 156 -6.98 4.40 7.69
C HIS A 156 -6.39 3.10 8.28
N PHE A 157 -6.72 1.96 7.68
CA PHE A 157 -6.07 0.67 7.86
C PHE A 157 -5.85 0.03 6.48
N ILE A 158 -4.67 -0.54 6.25
CA ILE A 158 -4.34 -1.34 5.07
C ILE A 158 -3.62 -2.59 5.56
N ALA A 159 -3.95 -3.75 5.02
CA ALA A 159 -3.11 -4.95 5.10
C ALA A 159 -2.88 -5.49 3.69
N THR A 160 -1.64 -5.73 3.28
CA THR A 160 -1.36 -6.14 1.91
C THR A 160 -0.02 -6.87 1.75
N ILE A 161 0.09 -7.67 0.70
CA ILE A 161 1.38 -8.19 0.23
C ILE A 161 2.20 -7.08 -0.47
N PRO A 162 3.55 -7.19 -0.51
CA PRO A 162 4.38 -6.27 -1.29
C PRO A 162 4.02 -6.29 -2.78
N ASN A 163 4.44 -5.24 -3.49
CA ASN A 163 4.25 -5.06 -4.93
C ASN A 163 2.78 -5.06 -5.38
N THR A 164 1.85 -4.74 -4.48
CA THR A 164 0.44 -4.58 -4.83
C THR A 164 0.23 -3.27 -5.58
N ASP A 165 0.13 -3.37 -6.91
CA ASP A 165 -0.01 -2.29 -7.90
C ASP A 165 -0.95 -1.14 -7.54
N ILE A 166 -2.03 -1.42 -6.80
CA ILE A 166 -3.03 -0.41 -6.44
C ILE A 166 -2.41 0.78 -5.71
N PHE A 167 -1.42 0.55 -4.86
CA PHE A 167 -0.86 1.61 -4.04
C PHE A 167 0.12 2.49 -4.82
N LEU A 168 0.96 1.91 -5.69
CA LEU A 168 1.85 2.71 -6.55
C LEU A 168 1.05 3.55 -7.56
N LYS A 169 0.03 2.96 -8.21
CA LYS A 169 -0.86 3.69 -9.12
C LYS A 169 -1.64 4.79 -8.40
N THR A 170 -2.07 4.54 -7.17
CA THR A 170 -2.72 5.57 -6.34
C THR A 170 -1.75 6.73 -6.07
N ALA A 171 -0.50 6.45 -5.68
CA ALA A 171 0.53 7.49 -5.47
C ALA A 171 0.88 8.25 -6.76
N GLU A 172 0.92 7.57 -7.91
CA GLU A 172 1.09 8.20 -9.22
C GLU A 172 -0.06 9.15 -9.55
N ILE A 173 -1.31 8.74 -9.34
CA ILE A 173 -2.47 9.63 -9.53
C ILE A 173 -2.39 10.83 -8.58
N MET A 174 -2.01 10.64 -7.31
CA MET A 174 -1.80 11.76 -6.39
C MET A 174 -0.76 12.74 -6.93
N TYR A 175 0.35 12.24 -7.49
CA TYR A 175 1.39 13.05 -8.11
C TYR A 175 0.88 13.82 -9.33
N GLU A 176 0.29 13.16 -10.31
CA GLU A 176 -0.23 13.80 -11.53
C GLU A 176 -1.27 14.88 -11.22
N ARG A 177 -2.12 14.63 -10.24
CA ARG A 177 -3.13 15.60 -9.79
C ARG A 177 -2.52 16.79 -9.09
N SER A 178 -1.44 16.57 -8.33
CA SER A 178 -0.70 17.64 -7.66
C SER A 178 -0.10 18.65 -8.65
N LEU A 179 0.28 18.20 -9.85
CA LEU A 179 0.81 19.05 -10.91
C LEU A 179 -0.28 19.96 -11.50
N LYS A 180 -1.53 19.47 -11.56
CA LYS A 180 -2.67 20.24 -12.08
C LYS A 180 -3.24 21.20 -11.03
N LYS A 181 -3.43 20.73 -9.79
CA LYS A 181 -3.98 21.52 -8.69
C LYS A 181 -3.63 20.94 -7.32
N MET A 182 -2.91 21.69 -6.49
CA MET A 182 -2.67 21.30 -5.09
C MET A 182 -3.85 21.75 -4.21
N SER A 183 -4.78 20.84 -3.92
CA SER A 183 -5.85 21.08 -2.93
C SER A 183 -6.17 19.78 -2.18
N TYR A 184 -6.47 19.86 -0.89
CA TYR A 184 -6.61 18.72 0.02
C TYR A 184 -7.30 17.49 -0.60
N TRP A 185 -8.55 17.64 -1.04
CA TRP A 185 -9.33 16.54 -1.61
C TRP A 185 -8.83 16.06 -2.98
N ASN A 186 -8.19 16.94 -3.74
CA ASN A 186 -7.70 16.63 -5.08
C ASN A 186 -6.54 15.63 -5.04
N VAL A 187 -5.75 15.67 -3.97
CA VAL A 187 -4.56 14.83 -3.79
C VAL A 187 -4.72 13.84 -2.63
N SER A 188 -5.94 13.62 -2.13
CA SER A 188 -6.15 12.63 -1.06
C SER A 188 -6.13 11.21 -1.59
N ILE A 189 -5.77 10.27 -0.71
CA ILE A 189 -5.78 8.85 -1.05
C ILE A 189 -7.18 8.36 -1.38
N VAL A 190 -8.21 8.82 -0.65
CA VAL A 190 -9.61 8.47 -0.89
C VAL A 190 -10.02 8.85 -2.31
N TYR A 191 -9.65 10.03 -2.78
CA TYR A 191 -9.98 10.41 -4.15
C TYR A 191 -9.20 9.54 -5.16
N SER A 192 -7.90 9.40 -4.94
CA SER A 192 -6.97 8.79 -5.92
C SER A 192 -7.15 7.26 -6.04
N ILE A 193 -7.44 6.57 -4.95
CA ILE A 193 -7.66 5.11 -4.95
C ILE A 193 -8.94 4.74 -5.71
N ASN A 194 -9.97 5.59 -5.68
CA ASN A 194 -11.21 5.36 -6.43
C ASN A 194 -11.06 5.57 -7.93
N GLN A 195 -10.07 6.36 -8.35
CA GLN A 195 -9.69 6.43 -9.77
C GLN A 195 -8.85 5.21 -10.19
N THR A 196 -8.16 4.58 -9.24
CA THR A 196 -7.29 3.42 -9.48
C THR A 196 -8.09 2.12 -9.61
N LEU A 197 -9.08 1.90 -8.73
CA LEU A 197 -9.85 0.65 -8.65
C LEU A 197 -10.44 0.19 -10.00
N PRO A 198 -11.11 1.04 -10.81
CA PRO A 198 -11.65 0.62 -12.10
C PRO A 198 -10.57 0.17 -13.09
N GLN A 199 -9.38 0.79 -13.07
CA GLN A 199 -8.28 0.49 -13.99
C GLN A 199 -7.66 -0.89 -13.72
N ILE A 200 -7.69 -1.33 -12.45
CA ILE A 200 -7.21 -2.64 -12.05
C ILE A 200 -8.26 -3.71 -12.38
N LYS A 201 -9.54 -3.43 -12.13
CA LYS A 201 -10.64 -4.34 -12.49
C LYS A 201 -10.70 -4.63 -14.00
N GLN A 202 -10.35 -3.67 -14.85
CA GLN A 202 -10.28 -3.89 -16.30
C GLN A 202 -9.11 -4.78 -16.74
N LYS A 203 -8.06 -4.93 -15.92
CA LYS A 203 -6.92 -5.82 -16.20
C LYS A 203 -7.09 -7.24 -15.65
N GLY A 204 -8.02 -7.45 -14.72
CA GLY A 204 -8.32 -8.76 -14.13
C GLY A 204 -9.73 -9.20 -14.45
N ASN A 205 -9.90 -10.20 -15.32
CA ASN A 205 -11.15 -10.96 -15.36
C ASN A 205 -11.39 -11.59 -13.98
N HIS A 206 -12.55 -11.28 -13.39
CA HIS A 206 -13.13 -11.80 -12.16
C HIS A 206 -12.49 -11.38 -10.83
N ILE A 207 -13.21 -10.52 -10.10
CA ILE A 207 -13.24 -10.58 -8.63
C ILE A 207 -14.71 -10.58 -8.20
N ILE A 208 -15.05 -11.63 -7.44
CA ILE A 208 -16.35 -12.01 -6.90
C ILE A 208 -16.77 -10.99 -5.82
N ASN A 209 -18.09 -10.74 -5.74
CA ASN A 209 -18.75 -9.76 -4.86
C ASN A 209 -18.42 -9.89 -3.38
#